data_AF-A0A0D6AP83-F1
#
_entry.id   AF-A0A0D6AP83-F1
#
_cell.length_a   1.000
_cell.length_b   1.000
_cell.length_c   1.000
_cell.angle_alpha   90.00
_cell.angle_beta   90.00
_cell.angle_gamma   90.00
#
_symmetry.space_group_name_H-M   'P 1'
#
loop_
_entity.id
_entity.type
_entity.pdbx_description
1 polymer ?
#
loop_
_entity_poly.entity_id
_entity_poly.type
_entity_poly.pdbx_seq_one_letter_code
_entity_poly.pdbx_strand_id
1 'polypeptide(L)' 'MLAWAKTMTWKGLRPIVNFSEKVYEKGISLTKKEMKNIEMHLERNPDLPKWDILIRSS' A
#
# COMPACT_ATOMS: atom_id res chain seq x y z
N MET A 1 -11.28 -17.05 9.90
CA MET A 1 -12.37 -16.25 9.30
C MET A 1 -11.80 -15.28 8.26
N LEU A 2 -11.32 -15.79 7.11
CA LEU A 2 -10.73 -14.99 5.99
C LEU A 2 -11.10 -15.55 4.60
N ALA A 3 -11.87 -16.64 4.53
CA ALA A 3 -12.15 -17.34 3.28
C ALA A 3 -12.98 -16.53 2.28
N TRP A 4 -13.79 -15.57 2.77
CA TRP A 4 -14.63 -14.71 1.93
C TRP A 4 -13.81 -13.81 0.99
N ALA A 5 -12.58 -13.44 1.36
CA ALA A 5 -11.70 -12.65 0.50
C ALA A 5 -11.31 -13.44 -0.77
N LYS A 6 -11.31 -14.78 -0.73
CA LYS A 6 -11.04 -15.63 -1.90
C LYS A 6 -12.26 -15.78 -2.82
N THR A 7 -13.47 -15.50 -2.31
CA THR A 7 -14.72 -15.65 -3.06
C THR A 7 -15.15 -14.36 -3.75
N MET A 8 -14.53 -13.22 -3.44
CA MET A 8 -14.83 -11.96 -4.11
C MET A 8 -14.42 -11.99 -5.58
N THR A 9 -15.07 -11.17 -6.41
CA THR A 9 -14.77 -11.04 -7.83
C THR A 9 -14.57 -9.58 -8.17
N TRP A 10 -13.41 -9.23 -8.74
CA TRP A 10 -13.10 -7.88 -9.19
C TRP A 10 -12.92 -7.87 -10.69
N LYS A 11 -13.73 -7.08 -11.41
CA LYS A 11 -13.76 -7.04 -12.88
C LYS A 11 -13.89 -8.44 -13.52
N GLY A 12 -14.69 -9.33 -12.91
CA GLY A 12 -14.87 -10.72 -13.37
C GLY A 12 -13.74 -11.68 -12.99
N LEU A 13 -12.67 -11.20 -12.35
CA LEU A 13 -11.52 -12.01 -11.97
C LEU A 13 -11.55 -12.35 -10.47
N ARG A 14 -11.20 -13.59 -10.15
CA ARG A 14 -10.99 -14.02 -8.76
C ARG A 14 -9.59 -13.59 -8.30
N PRO A 15 -9.44 -13.01 -7.09
CA PRO A 15 -8.16 -12.58 -6.59
C PRO A 15 -7.31 -13.75 -6.07
N ILE A 16 -5.99 -13.58 -6.14
CA ILE A 16 -5.03 -14.44 -5.44
C ILE A 16 -4.83 -13.83 -4.04
N VAL A 17 -5.19 -14.58 -3.00
CA VAL A 17 -5.12 -14.11 -1.60
C VAL A 17 -4.19 -15.01 -0.80
N ASN A 18 -3.11 -14.42 -0.30
CA ASN A 18 -2.17 -15.05 0.62
C ASN A 18 -2.37 -14.49 2.03
N PHE A 19 -2.36 -15.36 3.03
CA PHE A 19 -2.36 -14.94 4.43
C PHE A 19 -0.92 -14.81 4.91
N SER A 20 -0.58 -13.67 5.50
CA SER A 20 0.69 -13.48 6.19
C SER A 20 0.52 -13.82 7.67
N GLU A 21 1.21 -14.85 8.13
CA GLU A 21 1.30 -15.20 9.55
C GLU A 21 2.23 -14.25 10.33
N LYS A 22 3.02 -13.43 9.63
CA LYS A 22 3.90 -12.45 10.25
C LYS A 22 3.07 -11.38 10.96
N VAL A 23 3.46 -11.08 12.19
CA VAL A 23 2.91 -9.95 12.94
C VAL A 23 3.37 -8.66 12.27
N TYR A 24 2.41 -7.85 11.84
CA TYR A 24 2.69 -6.50 11.37
C TYR A 24 2.78 -5.57 12.57
N GLU A 25 4.00 -5.20 12.94
CA GLU A 25 4.25 -4.28 14.05
C GLU A 25 3.64 -2.91 13.75
N LYS A 26 2.82 -2.41 14.67
CA LYS A 26 2.13 -1.11 14.56
C LYS A 26 2.78 -0.09 15.49
N GLY A 27 2.59 1.19 15.19
CA GLY A 27 3.18 2.29 15.98
C GLY A 27 4.61 2.65 15.58
N ILE A 28 5.17 1.97 14.57
CA ILE A 28 6.46 2.33 13.97
C ILE A 28 6.23 3.53 13.05
N SER A 29 7.04 4.58 13.24
CA SER A 29 7.05 5.76 12.38
C SER A 29 8.46 6.05 11.91
N LEU A 30 8.59 6.50 10.66
CA LEU A 30 9.88 6.89 10.10
C LEU A 30 10.22 8.31 10.52
N THR A 31 11.50 8.56 10.77
CA THR A 31 12.00 9.92 10.91
C THR A 31 11.94 10.67 9.58
N LYS A 32 11.98 12.00 9.62
CA LYS A 32 12.02 12.83 8.41
C LYS A 32 13.19 12.49 7.49
N LYS A 33 14.33 12.09 8.07
CA LYS A 33 15.54 11.71 7.33
C LYS A 33 15.33 10.42 6.54
N GLU A 34 14.74 9.41 7.17
CA GLU A 34 14.45 8.12 6.54
C GLU A 34 13.38 8.25 5.46
N MET A 35 12.35 9.07 5.72
CA MET A 35 11.26 9.31 4.78
C MET A 35 11.74 10.01 3.49
N LYS A 36 12.84 10.77 3.54
CA LYS A 36 13.35 11.52 2.38
C LYS A 36 13.67 10.61 1.19
N ASN A 37 14.26 9.44 1.44
CA ASN A 37 14.57 8.49 0.37
C ASN A 37 13.30 7.90 -0.24
N ILE A 38 12.25 7.70 0.57
CA ILE A 38 10.97 7.18 0.10
C ILE A 38 10.25 8.22 -0.75
N GLU A 39 10.19 9.48 -0.30
CA GLU A 39 9.53 10.58 -1.03
C GLU A 39 10.14 10.83 -2.42
N MET A 40 11.39 10.43 -2.68
CA MET A 40 11.96 10.48 -4.04
C MET A 40 11.20 9.62 -5.04
N HIS A 41 10.52 8.57 -4.58
CA HIS A 41 9.73 7.66 -5.42
C HIS A 41 8.24 8.04 -5.47
N LEU A 42 7.82 9.04 -4.68
CA LEU A 42 6.42 9.42 -4.52
C LEU A 42 6.15 10.73 -5.25
N GLU A 43 5.40 10.66 -6.34
CA GLU A 43 4.91 11.84 -7.04
C GLU A 43 3.52 12.22 -6.54
N ARG A 44 3.37 13.48 -6.13
CA ARG A 44 2.13 14.04 -5.60
C ARG A 44 1.54 15.01 -6.61
N ASN A 45 0.26 14.82 -6.93
CA ASN A 45 -0.46 15.75 -7.78
C ASN A 45 -0.93 16.96 -6.94
N PRO A 46 -0.62 18.20 -7.34
CA PRO A 46 -1.02 19.40 -6.59
C PRO A 46 -2.54 19.60 -6.48
N ASP A 47 -3.30 19.09 -7.44
CA ASP A 47 -4.75 19.29 -7.52
C ASP A 47 -5.55 18.18 -6.82
N LEU A 48 -4.88 17.10 -6.39
CA LEU A 48 -5.53 15.94 -5.80
C LEU A 48 -5.34 15.88 -4.28
N PRO A 49 -6.19 15.12 -3.58
CA PRO A 49 -6.07 14.95 -2.13
C PRO A 49 -4.69 14.39 -1.74
N LYS A 50 -4.26 14.71 -0.51
CA LYS A 50 -2.95 14.32 0.06
C LYS A 50 -2.52 12.86 -0.16
N TRP A 51 -3.49 11.95 -0.25
CA TRP A 51 -3.27 10.51 -0.35
C TRP A 51 -3.22 10.00 -1.80
N ASP A 52 -3.47 10.87 -2.77
CA ASP A 52 -3.26 10.56 -4.18
C ASP A 52 -1.77 10.69 -4.51
N ILE A 53 -1.13 9.53 -4.69
CA ILE A 53 0.31 9.42 -4.86
C ILE A 53 0.59 8.39 -5.95
N LEU A 54 1.42 8.77 -6.92
CA LEU A 54 1.97 7.86 -7.91
C LEU A 54 3.35 7.37 -7.44
N ILE A 55 3.54 6.04 -7.38
CA ILE A 55 4.82 5.43 -6.98
C ILE A 55 5.62 5.10 -8.25
N ARG A 56 6.81 5.68 -8.42
CA ARG A 56 7.74 5.34 -9.50
C ARG A 56 8.82 4.36 -9.04
N SER A 57 9.10 3.36 -9.88
CA SER A 57 10.09 2.32 -9.57
C SER A 57 11.56 2.76 -9.77
N SER A 58 11.79 3.92 -10.40
CA SER A 58 13.11 4.49 -10.70
C SER A 58 12.98 5.93 -11.16
#